data_AF-A0A6P3QZB2-F1
#
_entry.id   AF-A0A6P3QZB2-F1
#
_cell.length_a   1.000
_cell.length_b   1.000
_cell.length_c   1.000
_cell.angle_alpha   90.00
_cell.angle_beta   90.00
_cell.angle_gamma   90.00
#
_symmetry.space_group_name_H-M   'P 1'
#
loop_
_entity.id
_entity.type
_entity.pdbx_description
1 polymer ?
#
loop_
_entity_poly.entity_id
_entity_poly.type
_entity_poly.pdbx_seq_one_letter_code
_entity_poly.pdbx_strand_id
1 'polypeptide(L)'
;MELLQELKAMPVTLHLLQSTRVGVSVNALRKHSSDEDVIALAKSLIKSWKKLLDASDAKARERRRGGPLPTSSSKEASEAGDPSRKRPELPRTLTPRMTTFPPVPVTCDAVRNKCREMLMAALRTDRECPTRLPPAQARGEHMAIDADCERLSAQIEECIFRDVGNTDMKYKNRVRSRISNLKDAKNPGLRRQVLCGSITPQQIAVMTSEEMASDELKEIRKAMTKEAIREHQMARTGGTQTDLFTCGKCRKKNCTYTQVQTRSSDEPMTTFVVCNECGNRWKFC
;
A
#
# COMPACT_ATOMS: atom_id res chain seq x y z
N MET A 1 18.57 -39.78 31.79
CA MET A 1 19.82 -39.46 31.09
C MET A 1 19.97 -40.27 29.80
N GLU A 2 19.71 -41.59 29.83
CA GLU A 2 20.06 -42.51 28.74
C GLU A 2 19.55 -42.09 27.36
N LEU A 3 18.30 -41.60 27.26
CA LEU A 3 17.70 -41.16 25.98
C LEU A 3 18.55 -40.13 25.21
N LEU A 4 19.35 -39.27 25.87
CA LEU A 4 20.25 -38.34 25.18
C LEU A 4 21.57 -39.00 24.73
N GLN A 5 22.00 -40.07 25.39
CA GLN A 5 23.17 -40.86 25.00
C GLN A 5 22.83 -41.80 23.83
N GLU A 6 21.65 -42.39 23.84
CA GLU A 6 21.11 -43.22 22.76
C GLU A 6 20.86 -42.39 21.48
N LEU A 7 20.27 -41.20 21.61
CA LEU A 7 20.07 -40.25 20.51
C LEU A 7 21.41 -39.63 20.02
N LYS A 8 22.48 -39.71 20.82
CA LYS A 8 23.87 -39.41 20.39
C LYS A 8 24.52 -40.58 19.63
N ALA A 9 24.11 -41.82 19.89
CA ALA A 9 24.62 -43.01 19.21
C ALA A 9 23.99 -43.22 17.82
N MET A 10 22.74 -42.78 17.61
CA MET A 10 22.08 -42.89 16.31
C MET A 10 22.67 -41.94 15.24
N PRO A 11 22.88 -42.41 13.99
CA PRO A 11 23.34 -41.57 12.88
C PRO A 11 22.21 -40.67 12.34
N VAL A 12 21.97 -39.53 13.00
CA VAL A 12 20.93 -38.57 12.62
C VAL A 12 21.20 -37.97 11.24
N THR A 13 20.35 -38.33 10.26
CA THR A 13 20.39 -37.74 8.91
C THR A 13 19.69 -36.38 8.88
N LEU A 14 20.09 -35.52 7.93
CA LEU A 14 19.53 -34.16 7.78
C LEU A 14 18.01 -34.18 7.53
N HIS A 15 17.52 -35.15 6.76
CA HIS A 15 16.09 -35.34 6.51
C HIS A 15 15.32 -35.66 7.81
N LEU A 16 15.86 -36.57 8.64
CA LEU A 16 15.27 -36.93 9.94
C LEU A 16 15.24 -35.71 10.88
N LEU A 17 16.30 -34.91 10.91
CA LEU A 17 16.39 -33.70 11.74
C LEU A 17 15.34 -32.64 11.35
N GLN A 18 15.09 -32.48 10.04
CA GLN A 18 14.12 -31.51 9.52
C GLN A 18 12.67 -31.99 9.70
N SER A 19 12.37 -33.27 9.45
CA SER A 19 11.01 -33.81 9.56
C SER A 19 10.53 -33.93 11.00
N THR A 20 11.36 -34.48 11.90
CA THR A 20 11.00 -34.71 13.30
C THR A 20 11.07 -33.47 14.19
N ARG A 21 11.77 -32.41 13.74
CA ARG A 21 12.05 -31.17 14.50
C ARG A 21 12.72 -31.39 15.87
N VAL A 22 13.34 -32.55 16.13
CA VAL A 22 13.96 -32.93 17.43
C VAL A 22 14.94 -31.88 17.97
N GLY A 23 15.63 -31.13 17.10
CA GLY A 23 16.48 -30.01 17.49
C GLY A 23 15.77 -28.90 18.28
N VAL A 24 14.45 -28.72 18.09
CA VAL A 24 13.63 -27.80 18.90
C VAL A 24 13.39 -28.38 20.30
N SER A 25 13.02 -29.65 20.40
CA SER A 25 12.76 -30.35 21.66
C SER A 25 14.01 -30.44 22.54
N VAL A 26 15.17 -30.76 21.96
CA VAL A 26 16.46 -30.78 22.68
C VAL A 26 16.91 -29.37 23.09
N ASN A 27 16.60 -28.33 22.29
CA ASN A 27 16.84 -26.93 22.66
C ASN A 27 15.86 -26.40 23.73
N ALA A 28 14.66 -26.97 23.85
CA ALA A 28 13.75 -26.72 24.96
C ALA A 28 14.22 -27.42 26.24
N LEU A 29 14.63 -28.70 26.15
CA LEU A 29 15.22 -29.43 27.28
C LEU A 29 16.41 -28.65 27.86
N ARG A 30 17.34 -28.20 27.01
CA ARG A 30 18.50 -27.34 27.38
C ARG A 30 18.14 -25.93 27.90
N LYS A 31 16.87 -25.60 28.08
CA LYS A 31 16.38 -24.37 28.73
C LYS A 31 15.62 -24.65 30.03
N HIS A 32 15.18 -25.88 30.27
CA HIS A 32 14.28 -26.25 31.36
C HIS A 32 14.82 -27.36 32.27
N SER A 33 15.90 -28.05 31.87
CA SER A 33 16.67 -28.95 32.75
C SER A 33 17.57 -28.15 33.70
N SER A 34 17.65 -28.55 34.96
CA SER A 34 18.59 -27.99 35.95
C SER A 34 19.97 -28.68 35.95
N ASP A 35 20.09 -29.86 35.33
CA ASP A 35 21.30 -30.69 35.38
C ASP A 35 22.33 -30.24 34.32
N GLU A 36 23.52 -29.79 34.75
CA GLU A 36 24.54 -29.31 33.80
C GLU A 36 25.01 -30.39 32.80
N ASP A 37 25.01 -31.67 33.15
CA ASP A 37 25.36 -32.75 32.21
C ASP A 37 24.30 -32.93 31.11
N VAL A 38 23.01 -32.81 31.44
CA VAL A 38 21.90 -32.80 30.45
C VAL A 38 22.08 -31.61 29.51
N ILE A 39 22.34 -30.44 30.10
CA ILE A 39 22.59 -29.19 29.38
C ILE A 39 23.83 -29.34 28.46
N ALA A 40 24.93 -29.93 28.94
CA ALA A 40 26.18 -30.12 28.18
C ALA A 40 26.01 -31.10 27.01
N LEU A 41 25.35 -32.24 27.22
CA LEU A 41 25.02 -33.19 26.16
C LEU A 41 24.10 -32.56 25.10
N ALA A 42 23.07 -31.82 25.52
CA ALA A 42 22.18 -31.11 24.61
C ALA A 42 22.88 -29.96 23.86
N LYS A 43 23.77 -29.18 24.51
CA LYS A 43 24.66 -28.20 23.86
C LYS A 43 25.51 -28.87 22.76
N SER A 44 26.04 -30.07 23.04
CA SER A 44 26.89 -30.83 22.11
C SER A 44 26.12 -31.36 20.89
N LEU A 45 24.95 -31.98 21.10
CA LEU A 45 24.05 -32.46 20.04
C LEU A 45 23.61 -31.33 19.10
N ILE A 46 23.21 -30.18 19.65
CA ILE A 46 22.83 -29.00 18.85
C ILE A 46 24.03 -28.49 18.02
N LYS A 47 25.27 -28.61 18.53
CA LYS A 47 26.49 -28.19 17.82
C LYS A 47 26.87 -29.14 16.67
N SER A 48 26.73 -30.45 16.84
CA SER A 48 26.99 -31.42 15.76
C SER A 48 25.95 -31.31 14.65
N TRP A 49 24.67 -31.19 14.99
CA TRP A 49 23.58 -31.04 14.01
C TRP A 49 23.66 -29.74 13.20
N LYS A 50 24.05 -28.62 13.82
CA LYS A 50 24.33 -27.38 13.08
C LYS A 50 25.44 -27.57 12.04
N LYS A 51 26.57 -28.18 12.42
CA LYS A 51 27.68 -28.46 11.50
C LYS A 51 27.26 -29.33 10.30
N LEU A 52 26.29 -30.23 10.46
CA LEU A 52 25.73 -31.03 9.36
C LEU A 52 24.83 -30.19 8.42
N LEU A 53 24.06 -29.24 8.96
CA LEU A 53 23.27 -28.28 8.16
C LEU A 53 24.20 -27.33 7.39
N ASP A 54 25.17 -26.71 8.06
CA ASP A 54 26.11 -25.76 7.45
C ASP A 54 26.92 -26.42 6.31
N ALA A 55 27.36 -27.66 6.49
CA ALA A 55 28.05 -28.45 5.47
C ALA A 55 27.16 -28.87 4.30
N SER A 56 25.84 -29.00 4.51
CA SER A 56 24.87 -29.27 3.45
C SER A 56 24.54 -28.01 2.64
N ASP A 57 24.40 -26.85 3.31
CA ASP A 57 24.15 -25.56 2.67
C ASP A 57 25.33 -25.15 1.78
N ALA A 58 26.57 -25.40 2.23
CA ALA A 58 27.79 -25.23 1.43
C ALA A 58 27.74 -26.05 0.12
N LYS A 59 27.49 -27.37 0.22
CA LYS A 59 27.39 -28.26 -0.95
C LYS A 59 26.23 -27.90 -1.89
N ALA A 60 25.11 -27.40 -1.35
CA ALA A 60 23.99 -26.90 -2.13
C ALA A 60 24.32 -25.61 -2.90
N ARG A 61 25.21 -24.75 -2.34
CA ARG A 61 25.70 -23.52 -2.99
C ARG A 61 26.73 -23.80 -4.07
N GLU A 62 27.65 -24.74 -3.86
CA GLU A 62 28.59 -25.19 -4.91
C GLU A 62 27.85 -25.76 -6.13
N ARG A 63 26.86 -26.64 -5.91
CA ARG A 63 26.01 -27.19 -6.96
C ARG A 63 25.22 -26.14 -7.76
N ARG A 64 25.04 -24.92 -7.25
CA ARG A 64 24.42 -23.79 -7.97
C ARG A 64 25.40 -22.89 -8.72
N ARG A 65 26.72 -23.15 -8.64
CA ARG A 65 27.77 -22.36 -9.30
C ARG A 65 28.45 -23.08 -10.48
N GLY A 66 28.30 -24.40 -10.59
CA GLY A 66 28.85 -25.20 -11.70
C GLY A 66 27.81 -25.53 -12.78
N GLY A 67 27.55 -24.60 -13.69
CA GLY A 67 26.68 -24.80 -14.87
C GLY A 67 27.05 -23.84 -16.01
N PRO A 68 27.17 -24.28 -17.29
CA PRO A 68 27.63 -23.41 -18.38
C PRO A 68 26.59 -22.39 -18.86
N LEU A 69 27.07 -21.25 -19.37
CA LEU A 69 26.26 -20.25 -20.09
C LEU A 69 26.05 -20.64 -21.56
N PRO A 70 24.88 -20.33 -22.15
CA PRO A 70 24.75 -19.95 -23.55
C PRO A 70 24.89 -18.41 -23.74
N THR A 71 25.10 -17.95 -24.98
CA THR A 71 25.59 -16.61 -25.33
C THR A 71 24.60 -15.77 -26.17
N SER A 72 25.05 -14.57 -26.61
CA SER A 72 24.36 -13.53 -27.44
C SER A 72 23.38 -12.65 -26.65
N SER A 73 23.08 -11.37 -26.94
CA SER A 73 23.51 -10.30 -27.89
C SER A 73 22.37 -9.25 -27.82
N SER A 74 22.50 -7.91 -27.83
CA SER A 74 23.57 -6.88 -27.80
C SER A 74 22.94 -5.58 -27.15
N LYS A 75 23.38 -4.31 -27.23
CA LYS A 75 24.42 -3.60 -28.03
C LYS A 75 25.06 -2.38 -27.29
N GLU A 76 24.51 -1.17 -27.43
CA GLU A 76 25.13 0.14 -27.05
C GLU A 76 24.05 1.12 -26.50
N ALA A 77 24.31 2.32 -25.96
CA ALA A 77 25.51 3.20 -26.01
C ALA A 77 25.68 4.19 -24.83
N SER A 78 26.88 4.81 -24.76
CA SER A 78 27.21 6.19 -24.31
C SER A 78 27.05 6.68 -22.84
N GLU A 79 28.18 6.68 -22.13
CA GLU A 79 28.86 7.81 -21.43
C GLU A 79 28.17 8.79 -20.43
N ALA A 80 28.72 8.74 -19.19
CA ALA A 80 29.32 9.83 -18.38
C ALA A 80 28.50 11.05 -17.87
N GLY A 81 28.55 11.29 -16.54
CA GLY A 81 28.13 12.55 -15.91
C GLY A 81 28.00 12.54 -14.37
N ASP A 82 29.10 12.78 -13.65
CA ASP A 82 29.14 13.28 -12.25
C ASP A 82 29.50 14.81 -12.33
N PRO A 83 29.30 15.72 -11.32
CA PRO A 83 29.25 15.39 -9.89
C PRO A 83 28.38 16.26 -8.93
N SER A 84 28.32 15.80 -7.67
CA SER A 84 28.30 16.59 -6.42
C SER A 84 27.16 17.61 -6.13
N ARG A 85 26.46 17.45 -4.98
CA ARG A 85 26.66 18.29 -3.76
C ARG A 85 25.66 18.11 -2.59
N LYS A 86 26.21 18.33 -1.38
CA LYS A 86 25.62 18.91 -0.13
C LYS A 86 24.56 18.14 0.69
N ARG A 87 24.99 17.80 1.91
CA ARG A 87 24.21 17.53 3.14
C ARG A 87 23.96 18.84 3.91
N PRO A 88 22.76 19.06 4.46
CA PRO A 88 22.58 19.42 5.88
C PRO A 88 21.57 18.47 6.55
N GLU A 89 21.89 17.78 7.66
CA GLU A 89 21.77 18.21 9.07
C GLU A 89 20.44 17.76 9.71
N LEU A 90 20.40 17.66 11.05
CA LEU A 90 19.31 17.06 11.85
C LEU A 90 18.63 18.14 12.71
N PRO A 91 17.38 17.92 13.15
CA PRO A 91 17.20 17.67 14.58
C PRO A 91 16.80 16.22 14.94
N ARG A 92 17.01 15.85 16.21
CA ARG A 92 16.62 14.56 16.79
C ARG A 92 15.35 14.70 17.63
N THR A 93 14.49 13.67 17.61
CA THR A 93 13.67 13.31 18.78
C THR A 93 13.56 11.80 18.92
N LEU A 94 13.36 11.33 20.15
CA LEU A 94 13.73 9.99 20.62
C LEU A 94 12.61 8.95 20.47
N THR A 95 12.97 7.70 20.18
CA THR A 95 12.28 6.48 20.66
C THR A 95 13.23 5.26 20.48
N PRO A 96 13.12 4.21 21.32
CA PRO A 96 14.17 3.18 21.41
C PRO A 96 14.10 2.11 20.31
N ARG A 97 15.28 1.65 19.88
CA ARG A 97 15.42 0.48 18.98
C ARG A 97 15.47 -0.82 19.78
N MET A 98 14.57 -1.76 19.48
CA MET A 98 14.76 -3.19 19.78
C MET A 98 14.78 -3.96 18.46
N THR A 99 15.98 -4.35 18.03
CA THR A 99 16.22 -5.07 16.76
C THR A 99 16.43 -6.55 17.02
N THR A 100 15.34 -7.33 17.00
CA THR A 100 15.41 -8.80 17.09
C THR A 100 15.25 -9.41 15.70
N PHE A 101 16.39 -9.74 15.08
CA PHE A 101 16.47 -10.71 13.98
C PHE A 101 16.90 -12.08 14.55
N PRO A 102 16.61 -13.22 13.89
CA PRO A 102 15.99 -13.35 12.57
C PRO A 102 14.46 -13.16 12.60
N PRO A 103 13.83 -12.83 11.46
CA PRO A 103 12.38 -12.83 11.36
C PRO A 103 11.87 -14.28 11.42
N VAL A 104 10.93 -14.53 12.32
CA VAL A 104 10.01 -15.68 12.17
C VAL A 104 9.32 -15.52 10.81
N PRO A 105 9.16 -16.58 10.00
CA PRO A 105 8.40 -16.48 8.75
C PRO A 105 7.00 -15.95 9.06
N VAL A 106 6.72 -14.74 8.59
CA VAL A 106 5.38 -14.15 8.68
C VAL A 106 4.51 -14.95 7.72
N THR A 107 3.85 -15.99 8.25
CA THR A 107 2.83 -16.72 7.51
C THR A 107 1.82 -15.68 7.04
N CYS A 108 1.49 -15.69 5.75
CA CYS A 108 0.62 -14.67 5.17
C CYS A 108 -0.73 -14.63 5.92
N ASP A 109 -1.21 -15.79 6.38
CA ASP A 109 -2.35 -15.92 7.28
C ASP A 109 -2.27 -15.11 8.57
N ALA A 110 -1.11 -14.92 9.21
CA ALA A 110 -1.03 -14.10 10.43
C ALA A 110 -1.42 -12.63 10.14
N VAL A 111 -1.02 -12.11 8.96
CA VAL A 111 -1.42 -10.77 8.49
C VAL A 111 -2.89 -10.78 8.07
N ARG A 112 -3.32 -11.77 7.27
CA ARG A 112 -4.72 -11.88 6.81
C ARG A 112 -5.70 -11.99 7.97
N ASN A 113 -5.42 -12.82 8.97
CA ASN A 113 -6.22 -12.94 10.20
C ASN A 113 -6.31 -11.63 10.98
N LYS A 114 -5.21 -10.88 11.14
CA LYS A 114 -5.27 -9.55 11.77
C LYS A 114 -6.08 -8.55 10.94
N CYS A 115 -6.01 -8.63 9.61
CA CYS A 115 -6.86 -7.83 8.72
C CYS A 115 -8.35 -8.19 8.86
N ARG A 116 -8.70 -9.48 8.92
CA ARG A 116 -10.06 -9.98 9.20
C ARG A 116 -10.58 -9.45 10.55
N GLU A 117 -9.80 -9.61 11.62
CA GLU A 117 -10.13 -9.09 12.97
C GLU A 117 -10.38 -7.56 12.96
N MET A 118 -9.53 -6.78 12.30
CA MET A 118 -9.69 -5.32 12.22
C MET A 118 -10.90 -4.88 11.39
N LEU A 119 -11.26 -5.62 10.33
CA LEU A 119 -12.50 -5.42 9.58
C LEU A 119 -13.73 -5.78 10.42
N MET A 120 -13.66 -6.87 11.18
CA MET A 120 -14.71 -7.32 12.10
C MET A 120 -14.98 -6.27 13.20
N ALA A 121 -13.91 -5.65 13.74
CA ALA A 121 -14.02 -4.55 14.71
C ALA A 121 -14.63 -3.28 14.10
N ALA A 122 -14.36 -2.98 12.81
CA ALA A 122 -14.98 -1.87 12.11
C ALA A 122 -16.50 -2.06 11.96
N LEU A 123 -16.95 -3.26 11.58
CA LEU A 123 -18.37 -3.60 11.48
C LEU A 123 -19.09 -3.54 12.85
N ARG A 124 -18.43 -3.97 13.94
CA ARG A 124 -18.97 -3.95 15.31
C ARG A 124 -19.01 -2.56 15.98
N THR A 125 -18.60 -1.48 15.30
CA THR A 125 -18.54 -0.13 15.90
C THR A 125 -19.92 0.50 16.17
N ASP A 126 -21.04 -0.18 15.86
CA ASP A 126 -22.43 0.32 16.03
C ASP A 126 -23.20 -0.27 17.24
N ARG A 127 -22.51 -0.85 18.24
CA ARG A 127 -23.20 -1.46 19.41
C ARG A 127 -23.91 -0.46 20.34
N GLU A 128 -23.80 0.84 20.07
CA GLU A 128 -24.62 1.90 20.69
C GLU A 128 -25.95 2.11 19.93
N CYS A 129 -26.64 1.00 19.58
CA CYS A 129 -28.00 1.02 19.07
C CYS A 129 -28.97 0.58 20.17
N PRO A 130 -29.54 1.48 20.98
CA PRO A 130 -30.43 1.16 22.11
C PRO A 130 -31.87 0.80 21.65
N THR A 131 -32.00 -0.02 20.61
CA THR A 131 -33.29 -0.47 20.10
C THR A 131 -33.85 -1.59 20.99
N ARG A 132 -34.71 -1.16 21.92
CA ARG A 132 -35.50 -1.95 22.88
C ARG A 132 -35.96 -3.33 22.35
N LEU A 133 -35.31 -4.41 22.82
CA LEU A 133 -35.84 -5.78 22.79
C LEU A 133 -35.58 -6.46 24.15
N PRO A 134 -36.43 -7.44 24.58
CA PRO A 134 -36.29 -8.05 25.90
C PRO A 134 -35.00 -8.87 26.07
N PRO A 135 -34.39 -8.88 27.28
CA PRO A 135 -33.08 -9.49 27.53
C PRO A 135 -33.03 -11.02 27.38
N ALA A 136 -34.18 -11.69 27.25
CA ALA A 136 -34.26 -13.13 27.03
C ALA A 136 -33.88 -13.54 25.59
N GLN A 137 -34.22 -12.72 24.59
CA GLN A 137 -34.13 -13.09 23.17
C GLN A 137 -32.83 -12.59 22.51
N ALA A 138 -32.36 -11.42 22.94
CA ALA A 138 -31.13 -10.79 22.46
C ALA A 138 -29.86 -11.66 22.55
N ARG A 139 -29.80 -12.64 23.46
CA ARG A 139 -28.62 -13.54 23.60
C ARG A 139 -28.39 -14.42 22.37
N GLY A 140 -29.44 -14.84 21.67
CA GLY A 140 -29.32 -15.64 20.45
C GLY A 140 -29.07 -14.77 19.22
N GLU A 141 -29.86 -13.71 19.05
CA GLU A 141 -29.80 -12.81 17.90
C GLU A 141 -28.46 -12.06 17.81
N HIS A 142 -27.94 -11.59 18.94
CA HIS A 142 -26.61 -10.96 19.00
C HIS A 142 -25.47 -11.94 18.67
N MET A 143 -25.61 -13.23 18.96
CA MET A 143 -24.64 -14.26 18.53
C MET A 143 -24.70 -14.50 17.02
N ALA A 144 -25.89 -14.52 16.42
CA ALA A 144 -26.06 -14.65 14.98
C ALA A 144 -25.41 -13.47 14.24
N ILE A 145 -25.72 -12.24 14.65
CA ILE A 145 -25.15 -11.01 14.08
C ILE A 145 -23.62 -10.96 14.25
N ASP A 146 -23.09 -11.46 15.37
CA ASP A 146 -21.63 -11.53 15.58
C ASP A 146 -20.94 -12.54 14.66
N ALA A 147 -21.57 -13.69 14.40
CA ALA A 147 -21.08 -14.69 13.45
C ALA A 147 -21.19 -14.20 11.99
N ASP A 148 -22.23 -13.43 11.65
CA ASP A 148 -22.33 -12.76 10.36
C ASP A 148 -21.28 -11.66 10.18
N CYS A 149 -20.98 -10.86 11.21
CA CYS A 149 -19.88 -9.90 11.15
C CYS A 149 -18.52 -10.57 10.90
N GLU A 150 -18.28 -11.74 11.50
CA GLU A 150 -17.07 -12.53 11.27
C GLU A 150 -17.01 -13.06 9.82
N ARG A 151 -18.07 -13.73 9.38
CA ARG A 151 -18.25 -14.24 8.01
C ARG A 151 -18.11 -13.16 6.94
N LEU A 152 -18.74 -12.00 7.12
CA LEU A 152 -18.61 -10.84 6.22
C LEU A 152 -17.19 -10.28 6.22
N SER A 153 -16.55 -10.14 7.38
CA SER A 153 -15.16 -9.63 7.45
C SER A 153 -14.17 -10.54 6.73
N ALA A 154 -14.37 -11.87 6.79
CA ALA A 154 -13.57 -12.84 6.05
C ALA A 154 -13.84 -12.78 4.54
N GLN A 155 -15.11 -12.67 4.12
CA GLN A 155 -15.47 -12.55 2.70
C GLN A 155 -14.92 -11.27 2.06
N ILE A 156 -14.99 -10.13 2.77
CA ILE A 156 -14.42 -8.84 2.31
C ILE A 156 -12.90 -8.95 2.18
N GLU A 157 -12.23 -9.58 3.14
CA GLU A 157 -10.77 -9.75 3.12
C GLU A 157 -10.31 -10.71 2.02
N GLU A 158 -11.02 -11.82 1.78
CA GLU A 158 -10.72 -12.75 0.68
C GLU A 158 -10.94 -12.10 -0.69
N CYS A 159 -11.98 -11.28 -0.86
CA CYS A 159 -12.17 -10.52 -2.09
C CYS A 159 -11.02 -9.50 -2.32
N ILE A 160 -10.61 -8.76 -1.29
CA ILE A 160 -9.45 -7.85 -1.37
C ILE A 160 -8.14 -8.60 -1.62
N PHE A 161 -7.97 -9.81 -1.07
CA PHE A 161 -6.80 -10.64 -1.31
C PHE A 161 -6.78 -11.16 -2.76
N ARG A 162 -7.92 -11.63 -3.29
CA ARG A 162 -8.09 -12.05 -4.68
C ARG A 162 -7.79 -10.94 -5.69
N ASP A 163 -8.22 -9.71 -5.40
CA ASP A 163 -7.99 -8.55 -6.28
C ASP A 163 -6.52 -8.08 -6.31
N VAL A 164 -5.72 -8.37 -5.27
CA VAL A 164 -4.33 -7.90 -5.14
C VAL A 164 -3.28 -9.01 -5.27
N GLY A 165 -3.66 -10.28 -5.05
CA GLY A 165 -2.83 -11.48 -5.20
C GLY A 165 -1.70 -11.65 -4.17
N ASN A 166 -1.42 -10.66 -3.31
CA ASN A 166 -0.31 -10.70 -2.36
C ASN A 166 -0.56 -9.77 -1.15
N THR A 167 0.01 -10.12 0.02
CA THR A 167 -0.05 -9.34 1.29
C THR A 167 0.85 -8.10 1.33
N ASP A 168 1.03 -7.45 0.17
CA ASP A 168 1.86 -6.26 -0.02
C ASP A 168 1.26 -5.00 0.66
N MET A 169 2.03 -3.90 0.69
CA MET A 169 1.56 -2.58 1.11
C MET A 169 0.33 -2.11 0.32
N LYS A 170 0.16 -2.49 -0.95
CA LYS A 170 -1.09 -2.25 -1.71
C LYS A 170 -2.32 -2.88 -1.04
N TYR A 171 -2.23 -4.16 -0.67
CA TYR A 171 -3.27 -4.89 0.08
C TYR A 171 -3.53 -4.22 1.45
N LYS A 172 -2.46 -3.91 2.20
CA LYS A 172 -2.57 -3.26 3.53
C LYS A 172 -3.19 -1.86 3.45
N ASN A 173 -2.92 -1.11 2.38
CA ASN A 173 -3.56 0.19 2.11
C ASN A 173 -5.06 0.02 1.77
N ARG A 174 -5.41 -0.97 0.93
CA ARG A 174 -6.80 -1.27 0.57
C ARG A 174 -7.63 -1.66 1.80
N VAL A 175 -7.12 -2.57 2.64
CA VAL A 175 -7.77 -2.97 3.90
C VAL A 175 -7.92 -1.77 4.85
N ARG A 176 -6.87 -0.94 5.04
CA ARG A 176 -6.97 0.27 5.88
C ARG A 176 -7.98 1.29 5.36
N SER A 177 -8.11 1.47 4.05
CA SER A 177 -9.16 2.30 3.45
C SER A 177 -10.56 1.79 3.82
N ARG A 178 -10.82 0.48 3.70
CA ARG A 178 -12.13 -0.11 4.07
C ARG A 178 -12.44 0.09 5.55
N ILE A 179 -11.47 -0.21 6.43
CA ILE A 179 -11.61 0.01 7.88
C ILE A 179 -11.94 1.48 8.18
N SER A 180 -11.29 2.44 7.52
CA SER A 180 -11.53 3.87 7.78
C SER A 180 -12.92 4.34 7.31
N ASN A 181 -13.47 3.77 6.24
CA ASN A 181 -14.80 4.13 5.74
C ASN A 181 -15.91 3.42 6.52
N LEU A 182 -15.74 2.14 6.88
CA LEU A 182 -16.68 1.39 7.74
C LEU A 182 -16.75 1.92 9.19
N LYS A 183 -15.72 2.65 9.62
CA LYS A 183 -15.66 3.35 10.91
C LYS A 183 -16.02 4.84 10.85
N ASP A 184 -16.41 5.39 9.70
CA ASP A 184 -16.75 6.81 9.61
C ASP A 184 -18.06 7.09 10.36
N ALA A 185 -17.96 7.81 11.49
CA ALA A 185 -19.11 8.25 12.28
C ALA A 185 -20.05 9.18 11.49
N LYS A 186 -19.57 9.80 10.41
CA LYS A 186 -20.40 10.63 9.51
C LYS A 186 -21.15 9.81 8.45
N ASN A 187 -20.83 8.53 8.26
CA ASN A 187 -21.55 7.65 7.33
C ASN A 187 -21.86 6.26 7.93
N PRO A 188 -22.73 6.18 8.96
CA PRO A 188 -23.23 4.89 9.45
C PRO A 188 -24.19 4.22 8.44
N GLY A 189 -24.62 4.93 7.39
CA GLY A 189 -25.44 4.38 6.30
C GLY A 189 -24.70 3.29 5.52
N LEU A 190 -23.45 3.54 5.12
CA LEU A 190 -22.60 2.57 4.43
C LEU A 190 -22.45 1.27 5.23
N ARG A 191 -22.17 1.38 6.54
CA ARG A 191 -22.04 0.21 7.43
C ARG A 191 -23.34 -0.60 7.47
N ARG A 192 -24.50 0.05 7.60
CA ARG A 192 -25.80 -0.63 7.58
C ARG A 192 -26.07 -1.30 6.23
N GLN A 193 -25.76 -0.65 5.11
CA GLN A 193 -25.91 -1.22 3.75
C GLN A 193 -25.04 -2.48 3.52
N VAL A 194 -23.85 -2.54 4.13
CA VAL A 194 -23.00 -3.75 4.11
C VAL A 194 -23.57 -4.85 5.00
N LEU A 195 -24.04 -4.51 6.21
CA LEU A 195 -24.61 -5.48 7.15
C LEU A 195 -25.94 -6.09 6.67
N CYS A 196 -26.79 -5.33 5.97
CA CYS A 196 -28.01 -5.88 5.35
C CYS A 196 -27.80 -6.47 3.95
N GLY A 197 -26.55 -6.61 3.50
CA GLY A 197 -26.22 -7.22 2.19
C GLY A 197 -26.58 -6.39 0.95
N SER A 198 -27.02 -5.13 1.11
CA SER A 198 -27.29 -4.22 -0.02
C SER A 198 -26.02 -3.84 -0.79
N ILE A 199 -24.86 -3.89 -0.13
CA ILE A 199 -23.54 -3.83 -0.77
C ILE A 199 -22.85 -5.18 -0.56
N THR A 200 -22.56 -5.89 -1.64
CA THR A 200 -21.91 -7.20 -1.56
C THR A 200 -20.44 -7.09 -1.13
N PRO A 201 -19.86 -8.13 -0.50
CA PRO A 201 -18.43 -8.20 -0.16
C PRO A 201 -17.48 -7.94 -1.35
N GLN A 202 -17.92 -8.29 -2.56
CA GLN A 202 -17.16 -8.07 -3.81
C GLN A 202 -17.20 -6.59 -4.23
N GLN A 203 -18.37 -5.95 -4.20
CA GLN A 203 -18.49 -4.52 -4.51
C GLN A 203 -17.67 -3.67 -3.54
N ILE A 204 -17.72 -3.94 -2.23
CA ILE A 204 -16.89 -3.22 -1.26
C ILE A 204 -15.39 -3.56 -1.38
N ALA A 205 -15.00 -4.74 -1.86
CA ALA A 205 -13.60 -5.02 -2.16
C ALA A 205 -13.06 -4.17 -3.32
N VAL A 206 -13.88 -3.93 -4.35
CA VAL A 206 -13.48 -3.20 -5.57
C VAL A 206 -13.58 -1.66 -5.44
N MET A 207 -14.71 -1.11 -4.98
CA MET A 207 -15.09 0.33 -5.07
C MET A 207 -14.03 1.33 -4.58
N THR A 208 -13.99 2.54 -5.13
CA THR A 208 -12.96 3.53 -4.73
C THR A 208 -13.17 4.03 -3.29
N SER A 209 -12.12 4.63 -2.71
CA SER A 209 -12.22 5.35 -1.43
C SER A 209 -13.15 6.56 -1.49
N GLU A 210 -13.49 7.02 -2.69
CA GLU A 210 -14.38 8.17 -2.93
C GLU A 210 -15.84 7.72 -3.05
N GLU A 211 -16.09 6.57 -3.70
CA GLU A 211 -17.40 5.90 -3.77
C GLU A 211 -17.95 5.42 -2.41
N MET A 212 -17.12 5.31 -1.36
CA MET A 212 -17.55 4.96 -0.01
C MET A 212 -17.92 6.16 0.89
N ALA A 213 -17.58 7.39 0.50
CA ALA A 213 -17.83 8.57 1.33
C ALA A 213 -19.34 8.84 1.53
N SER A 214 -19.71 9.73 2.47
CA SER A 214 -21.10 10.20 2.57
C SER A 214 -21.56 10.84 1.25
N ASP A 215 -22.82 10.66 0.87
CA ASP A 215 -23.30 11.08 -0.45
C ASP A 215 -23.26 12.60 -0.66
N GLU A 216 -23.44 13.38 0.41
CA GLU A 216 -23.16 14.83 0.44
C GLU A 216 -21.71 15.13 0.03
N LEU A 217 -20.74 14.44 0.63
CA LEU A 217 -19.31 14.66 0.37
C LEU A 217 -18.89 14.12 -1.02
N LYS A 218 -19.57 13.08 -1.53
CA LYS A 218 -19.45 12.68 -2.94
C LYS A 218 -19.89 13.81 -3.86
N GLU A 219 -21.07 14.39 -3.63
CA GLU A 219 -21.63 15.39 -4.54
C GLU A 219 -20.87 16.72 -4.49
N ILE A 220 -20.43 17.15 -3.29
CA ILE A 220 -19.53 18.30 -3.13
C ILE A 220 -18.22 18.07 -3.92
N ARG A 221 -17.61 16.87 -3.84
CA ARG A 221 -16.41 16.55 -4.65
C ARG A 221 -16.71 16.60 -6.14
N LYS A 222 -17.79 15.97 -6.62
CA LYS A 222 -18.19 15.99 -8.04
C LYS A 222 -18.40 17.42 -8.53
N ALA A 223 -19.08 18.27 -7.76
CA ALA A 223 -19.29 19.67 -8.08
C ALA A 223 -17.95 20.42 -8.20
N MET A 224 -17.10 20.37 -7.17
CA MET A 224 -15.79 21.02 -7.16
C MET A 224 -14.89 20.53 -8.31
N THR A 225 -14.84 19.23 -8.60
CA THR A 225 -14.07 18.68 -9.73
C THR A 225 -14.65 19.12 -11.08
N LYS A 226 -15.97 19.12 -11.24
CA LYS A 226 -16.64 19.62 -12.46
C LYS A 226 -16.42 21.12 -12.67
N GLU A 227 -16.22 21.88 -11.60
CA GLU A 227 -15.95 23.32 -11.64
C GLU A 227 -14.49 23.64 -11.92
N ALA A 228 -13.54 22.95 -11.28
CA ALA A 228 -12.13 23.04 -11.64
C ALA A 228 -11.86 22.65 -13.11
N ILE A 229 -12.55 21.61 -13.62
CA ILE A 229 -12.47 21.24 -15.04
C ILE A 229 -13.04 22.35 -15.94
N ARG A 230 -14.19 22.92 -15.58
CA ARG A 230 -14.85 24.02 -16.32
C ARG A 230 -13.95 25.26 -16.39
N GLU A 231 -13.39 25.66 -15.25
CA GLU A 231 -12.48 26.79 -15.12
C GLU A 231 -11.19 26.58 -15.94
N HIS A 232 -10.57 25.40 -15.83
CA HIS A 232 -9.37 25.08 -16.59
C HIS A 232 -9.61 25.04 -18.10
N GLN A 233 -10.78 24.56 -18.55
CA GLN A 233 -11.20 24.63 -19.96
C GLN A 233 -11.53 26.06 -20.43
N MET A 234 -11.82 26.99 -19.51
CA MET A 234 -12.08 28.40 -19.80
C MET A 234 -10.81 29.28 -19.81
N ALA A 235 -9.62 28.68 -19.68
CA ALA A 235 -8.33 29.38 -19.71
C ALA A 235 -8.06 30.06 -21.07
N ARG A 236 -8.56 31.30 -21.23
CA ARG A 236 -8.38 32.12 -22.43
C ARG A 236 -6.91 32.51 -22.60
N THR A 237 -6.22 31.84 -23.50
CA THR A 237 -4.89 32.25 -24.01
C THR A 237 -5.01 33.48 -24.91
N GLY A 238 -5.23 34.65 -24.30
CA GLY A 238 -5.35 35.94 -24.99
C GLY A 238 -4.54 37.02 -24.29
N GLY A 239 -4.02 37.97 -25.07
CA GLY A 239 -3.40 39.19 -24.53
C GLY A 239 -4.44 40.13 -23.89
N THR A 240 -4.01 41.34 -23.55
CA THR A 240 -4.92 42.37 -23.01
C THR A 240 -6.01 42.70 -24.05
N GLN A 241 -7.27 42.45 -23.70
CA GLN A 241 -8.41 42.81 -24.55
C GLN A 241 -8.54 44.34 -24.66
N THR A 242 -8.89 44.83 -25.85
CA THR A 242 -8.97 46.25 -26.14
C THR A 242 -9.93 46.52 -27.30
N ASP A 243 -10.69 47.61 -27.20
CA ASP A 243 -11.55 48.15 -28.27
C ASP A 243 -10.90 49.33 -29.01
N LEU A 244 -9.63 49.67 -28.72
CA LEU A 244 -8.91 50.76 -29.40
C LEU A 244 -8.71 50.48 -30.90
N PHE A 245 -8.62 49.21 -31.30
CA PHE A 245 -8.34 48.81 -32.68
C PHE A 245 -9.59 48.24 -33.36
N THR A 246 -9.95 48.79 -34.52
CA THR A 246 -11.04 48.23 -35.34
C THR A 246 -10.47 47.31 -36.41
N CYS A 247 -10.94 46.07 -36.49
CA CYS A 247 -10.38 45.09 -37.44
C CYS A 247 -10.82 45.36 -38.88
N GLY A 248 -9.86 45.52 -39.81
CA GLY A 248 -10.15 45.78 -41.22
C GLY A 248 -10.96 44.70 -41.95
N LYS A 249 -10.98 43.44 -41.48
CA LYS A 249 -11.74 42.34 -42.11
C LYS A 249 -13.20 42.26 -41.66
N CYS A 250 -13.47 42.31 -40.35
CA CYS A 250 -14.83 42.16 -39.80
C CYS A 250 -15.46 43.46 -39.28
N ARG A 251 -14.72 44.58 -39.28
CA ARG A 251 -15.11 45.91 -38.76
C ARG A 251 -15.51 45.96 -37.27
N LYS A 252 -15.25 44.89 -36.51
CA LYS A 252 -15.49 44.83 -35.06
C LYS A 252 -14.24 45.24 -34.28
N LYS A 253 -14.45 45.70 -33.04
CA LYS A 253 -13.40 46.25 -32.16
C LYS A 253 -12.75 45.23 -31.21
N ASN A 254 -13.43 44.11 -30.96
CA ASN A 254 -13.01 43.00 -30.11
C ASN A 254 -11.64 42.41 -30.53
N CYS A 255 -10.58 43.00 -30.00
CA CYS A 255 -9.19 42.65 -30.26
C CYS A 255 -8.45 42.34 -28.96
N THR A 256 -7.34 41.62 -29.07
CA THR A 256 -6.29 41.56 -28.05
C THR A 256 -5.04 42.25 -28.61
N TYR A 257 -4.28 42.90 -27.73
CA TYR A 257 -2.97 43.43 -28.08
C TYR A 257 -1.87 42.85 -27.18
N THR A 258 -0.65 42.82 -27.70
CA THR A 258 0.56 42.45 -26.97
C THR A 258 1.72 43.31 -27.48
N GLN A 259 2.39 44.01 -26.58
CA GLN A 259 3.58 44.81 -26.91
C GLN A 259 4.84 43.96 -26.73
N VAL A 260 5.69 43.93 -27.75
CA VAL A 260 6.94 43.14 -27.76
C VAL A 260 8.05 43.97 -28.37
N GLN A 261 9.21 44.03 -27.71
CA GLN A 261 10.42 44.61 -28.27
C GLN A 261 11.11 43.57 -29.17
N THR A 262 10.76 43.57 -30.45
CA THR A 262 11.26 42.62 -31.47
C THR A 262 12.53 43.09 -32.20
N ARG A 263 13.18 44.15 -31.69
CA ARG A 263 14.28 44.90 -32.34
C ARG A 263 15.22 45.49 -31.28
N SER A 264 16.34 46.07 -31.71
CA SER A 264 17.37 46.67 -30.85
C SER A 264 16.85 47.83 -30.00
N SER A 265 17.59 48.16 -28.94
CA SER A 265 17.21 49.13 -27.89
C SER A 265 16.78 50.51 -28.41
N ASP A 266 17.28 50.91 -29.57
CA ASP A 266 17.06 52.21 -30.21
C ASP A 266 15.72 52.32 -30.94
N GLU A 267 14.96 51.22 -31.08
CA GLU A 267 13.64 51.21 -31.73
C GLU A 267 12.49 50.97 -30.72
N PRO A 268 11.34 51.66 -30.89
CA PRO A 268 10.21 51.56 -29.97
C PRO A 268 9.53 50.18 -29.99
N MET A 269 8.83 49.85 -28.91
CA MET A 269 8.10 48.58 -28.77
C MET A 269 7.08 48.40 -29.90
N THR A 270 7.07 47.23 -30.54
CA THR A 270 6.09 46.92 -31.59
C THR A 270 4.81 46.39 -30.96
N THR A 271 3.66 46.99 -31.31
CA THR A 271 2.36 46.55 -30.81
C THR A 271 1.76 45.54 -31.79
N PHE A 272 1.65 44.28 -31.38
CA PHE A 272 0.94 43.24 -32.13
C PHE A 272 -0.54 43.25 -31.73
N VAL A 273 -1.43 43.22 -32.72
CA VAL A 273 -2.89 43.25 -32.53
C VAL A 273 -3.51 42.03 -33.21
N VAL A 274 -4.41 41.35 -32.51
CA VAL A 274 -5.15 40.17 -32.98
C VAL A 274 -6.64 40.41 -32.81
N CYS A 275 -7.42 40.30 -33.88
CA CYS A 275 -8.87 40.32 -33.77
C CYS A 275 -9.39 38.96 -33.29
N ASN A 276 -10.12 38.96 -32.18
CA ASN A 276 -10.59 37.75 -31.51
C ASN A 276 -11.70 37.02 -32.31
N GLU A 277 -12.36 37.71 -33.26
CA GLU A 277 -13.52 37.17 -33.99
C GLU A 277 -13.20 36.67 -35.40
N CYS A 278 -12.09 37.07 -36.01
CA CYS A 278 -11.69 36.60 -37.35
C CYS A 278 -10.23 36.12 -37.43
N GLY A 279 -9.52 36.04 -36.29
CA GLY A 279 -8.14 35.58 -36.20
C GLY A 279 -7.11 36.46 -36.93
N ASN A 280 -7.53 37.59 -37.49
CA ASN A 280 -6.66 38.49 -38.25
C ASN A 280 -5.63 39.13 -37.32
N ARG A 281 -4.36 39.11 -37.72
CA ARG A 281 -3.23 39.64 -36.93
C ARG A 281 -2.51 40.70 -37.74
N TRP A 282 -2.14 41.80 -37.09
CA TRP A 282 -1.36 42.87 -37.70
C TRP A 282 -0.44 43.51 -36.64
N LYS A 283 0.52 44.30 -37.10
CA LYS A 283 1.36 45.13 -36.22
C LYS A 283 0.97 46.59 -36.37
N PHE A 284 1.12 47.33 -35.28
CA PHE A 284 1.10 48.78 -35.24
C PHE A 284 2.51 49.23 -34.81
N CYS A 285 3.10 50.10 -35.63
CA CYS A 285 4.40 50.75 -35.42
C CYS A 285 4.15 52.25 -35.33
#